data_AF-A0A0G4NJI1-F1
#
_entry.id   AF-A0A0G4NJI1-F1
#
_cell.length_a   1.000
_cell.length_b   1.000
_cell.length_c   1.000
_cell.angle_alpha   90.00
_cell.angle_beta   90.00
_cell.angle_gamma   90.00
#
_symmetry.space_group_name_H-M   'P 1'
#
loop_
_entity.id
_entity.type
_entity.pdbx_description
1 polymer ?
#
loop_
_entity_poly.entity_id
_entity_poly.type
_entity_poly.pdbx_seq_one_letter_code
_entity_poly.pdbx_strand_id
1 'polypeptide(L)'
;LSIFQHQEARFLLPTVPLILSSVQLPKNRRALQLWAAVWVVFNVFFGVLMGIYHQGGIVPGQVFMSKQPDATNAIWWKTYSPPIWLLNGKNEVLTTHDVMGLDGESLLKQLADLATCDTPADRRN
;
A
#
# COMPACT_ATOMS: atom_id res chain seq x y z
N LEU A 1 2.50 -19.48 -13.83
CA LEU A 1 1.41 -18.66 -14.40
C LEU A 1 0.13 -19.07 -13.68
N SER A 2 -0.36 -18.27 -12.74
CA SER A 2 -1.61 -18.60 -12.01
C SER A 2 -2.79 -18.57 -12.99
N ILE A 3 -3.71 -19.53 -12.88
CA ILE A 3 -4.98 -19.57 -13.65
C ILE A 3 -5.83 -18.32 -13.39
N PHE A 4 -5.65 -17.70 -12.22
CA PHE A 4 -6.15 -16.36 -11.92
C PHE A 4 -4.96 -15.40 -11.90
N GLN A 5 -4.83 -14.57 -12.93
CA GLN A 5 -4.00 -13.37 -12.79
C GLN A 5 -4.50 -12.62 -11.55
N HIS A 6 -3.60 -12.27 -10.64
CA HIS A 6 -3.93 -11.39 -9.52
C HIS A 6 -4.44 -10.07 -10.11
N GLN A 7 -5.75 -9.97 -10.30
CA GLN A 7 -6.42 -8.74 -10.64
C GLN A 7 -6.31 -7.88 -9.38
N GLU A 8 -5.69 -6.71 -9.50
CA GLU A 8 -5.71 -5.76 -8.41
C GLU A 8 -7.17 -5.51 -8.01
N ALA A 9 -7.48 -5.58 -6.71
CA ALA A 9 -8.85 -5.48 -6.19
C ALA A 9 -9.59 -4.22 -6.68
N ARG A 10 -8.86 -3.17 -7.10
CA ARG A 10 -9.41 -1.97 -7.74
C ARG A 10 -10.20 -2.26 -9.02
N PHE A 11 -9.88 -3.31 -9.76
CA PHE A 11 -10.61 -3.69 -10.98
C PHE A 11 -12.00 -4.28 -10.69
N LEU A 12 -12.27 -4.64 -9.42
CA LEU A 12 -13.59 -5.07 -8.96
C LEU A 12 -14.43 -3.90 -8.41
N LEU A 13 -13.91 -2.68 -8.31
CA LEU A 13 -14.70 -1.52 -7.87
C LEU A 13 -16.00 -1.32 -8.68
N PRO A 14 -16.02 -1.54 -10.02
CA PRO A 14 -17.25 -1.46 -10.80
C PRO A 14 -18.30 -2.53 -10.46
N THR A 15 -17.94 -3.62 -9.78
CA THR A 15 -18.90 -4.67 -9.39
C THR A 15 -19.58 -4.38 -8.05
N VAL A 16 -19.06 -3.42 -7.26
CA VAL A 16 -19.64 -3.02 -5.98
C VAL A 16 -21.10 -2.53 -6.13
N PRO A 17 -21.46 -1.66 -7.09
CA PRO A 17 -22.85 -1.26 -7.31
C PRO A 17 -23.77 -2.45 -7.66
N LEU A 18 -23.29 -3.42 -8.43
CA LEU A 18 -24.05 -4.62 -8.79
C LEU A 18 -24.31 -5.49 -7.56
N ILE A 19 -23.30 -5.68 -6.70
CA ILE A 19 -23.45 -6.39 -5.43
C ILE A 19 -24.46 -5.65 -4.54
N LEU A 20 -24.33 -4.33 -4.39
CA LEU A 20 -25.27 -3.54 -3.58
C LEU A 20 -26.70 -3.58 -4.13
N SER A 21 -26.87 -3.66 -5.45
CA SER A 21 -28.20 -3.79 -6.09
C SER A 21 -28.81 -5.20 -5.97
N SER A 22 -27.99 -6.22 -5.74
CA SER A 22 -28.43 -7.62 -5.65
C SER A 22 -28.63 -8.12 -4.21
N VAL A 23 -28.10 -7.40 -3.21
CA VAL A 23 -28.30 -7.71 -1.79
C VAL A 23 -29.71 -7.30 -1.36
N GLN A 24 -30.52 -8.28 -0.96
CA GLN A 24 -31.84 -8.03 -0.38
C GLN A 24 -31.74 -7.91 1.15
N LEU A 25 -32.30 -6.84 1.71
CA LEU A 25 -32.32 -6.63 3.16
C LEU A 25 -33.39 -7.50 3.85
N PRO A 26 -33.15 -7.97 5.09
CA PRO A 26 -34.15 -8.69 5.85
C PRO A 26 -35.39 -7.83 6.11
N LYS A 27 -36.59 -8.38 5.87
CA LYS A 27 -37.87 -7.68 6.11
C LYS A 27 -38.27 -7.67 7.59
N ASN A 28 -37.84 -8.66 8.37
CA ASN A 28 -38.13 -8.75 9.80
C ASN A 28 -37.25 -7.75 10.57
N ARG A 29 -37.88 -6.90 11.40
CA ARG A 29 -37.20 -5.85 12.19
C ARG A 29 -36.03 -6.37 13.03
N ARG A 30 -36.19 -7.52 13.70
CA ARG A 30 -35.10 -8.10 14.53
C ARG A 30 -33.93 -8.57 13.67
N ALA A 31 -34.23 -9.22 12.54
CA ALA A 31 -33.21 -9.67 11.60
C ALA A 31 -32.49 -8.49 10.94
N LEU A 32 -33.21 -7.41 10.61
CA LEU A 32 -32.63 -6.19 10.07
C LEU A 32 -31.69 -5.50 11.08
N GLN A 33 -32.08 -5.45 12.36
CA GLN A 33 -31.23 -4.91 13.43
C GLN A 33 -29.94 -5.73 13.61
N LEU A 34 -30.04 -7.06 13.61
CA LEU A 34 -28.87 -7.94 13.67
C LEU A 34 -27.98 -7.77 12.44
N TRP A 35 -28.56 -7.73 11.24
CA TRP A 35 -27.83 -7.49 10.00
C TRP A 35 -27.08 -6.16 10.03
N ALA A 36 -27.75 -5.08 10.47
CA ALA A 36 -27.13 -3.76 10.58
C ALA A 36 -26.01 -3.74 11.63
N ALA A 37 -26.19 -4.40 12.77
CA ALA A 37 -25.16 -4.51 13.80
C ALA A 37 -23.92 -5.25 13.27
N VAL A 38 -24.10 -6.41 12.63
CA VAL A 38 -23.00 -7.17 12.01
C VAL A 38 -22.32 -6.34 10.93
N TRP A 39 -23.09 -5.64 10.10
CA TRP A 39 -22.56 -4.76 9.06
C TRP A 39 -21.68 -3.64 9.63
N VAL A 40 -22.14 -2.96 10.69
CA VAL A 40 -21.37 -1.91 11.36
C VAL A 40 -20.10 -2.48 11.97
N VAL A 41 -20.20 -3.60 12.70
CA VAL A 41 -19.02 -4.26 13.31
C VAL A 41 -18.00 -4.65 12.24
N PHE A 42 -18.45 -5.24 11.13
CA PHE A 42 -17.59 -5.60 10.00
C PHE A 42 -16.86 -4.37 9.45
N ASN A 43 -17.58 -3.27 9.18
CA ASN A 43 -16.98 -2.06 8.61
C ASN A 43 -16.04 -1.36 9.60
N VAL A 44 -16.35 -1.35 10.90
CA VAL A 44 -15.44 -0.82 11.92
C VAL A 44 -14.17 -1.67 11.99
N PHE A 45 -14.30 -2.99 12.04
CA PHE A 45 -13.16 -3.90 12.07
C PHE A 45 -12.26 -3.73 10.83
N PHE A 46 -12.84 -3.78 9.62
CA PHE A 46 -12.08 -3.60 8.39
C PHE A 46 -11.59 -2.16 8.20
N GLY A 47 -12.31 -1.15 8.69
CA GLY A 47 -11.85 0.24 8.71
C GLY A 47 -10.60 0.41 9.57
N VAL A 48 -10.52 -0.26 10.71
CA VAL A 48 -9.31 -0.27 11.56
C VAL A 48 -8.19 -1.09 10.89
N LEU A 49 -8.48 -2.32 10.45
CA LEU A 49 -7.49 -3.21 9.85
C LEU A 49 -6.89 -2.62 8.57
N MET A 50 -7.75 -2.22 7.62
CA MET A 50 -7.30 -1.70 6.32
C MET A 50 -6.93 -0.22 6.39
N GLY A 51 -7.63 0.58 7.19
CA GLY A 51 -7.39 2.03 7.28
C GLY A 51 -6.16 2.38 8.10
N ILE A 52 -5.91 1.68 9.21
CA ILE A 52 -4.82 1.98 10.14
C ILE A 52 -3.65 1.02 9.92
N TYR A 53 -3.86 -0.30 10.08
CA TYR A 53 -2.74 -1.24 10.07
C TYR A 53 -2.17 -1.50 8.67
N HIS A 54 -3.02 -1.61 7.65
CA HIS A 54 -2.57 -1.94 6.30
C HIS A 54 -1.88 -0.77 5.59
N GLN A 55 -2.39 0.46 5.72
CA GLN A 55 -1.89 1.62 4.97
C GLN A 55 -1.38 2.79 5.83
N GLY A 56 -1.55 2.73 7.16
CA GLY A 56 -1.25 3.84 8.06
C GLY A 56 0.23 4.20 8.17
N GLY A 57 1.16 3.27 7.89
CA GLY A 57 2.60 3.58 7.81
C GLY A 57 3.04 3.99 6.40
N ILE A 58 2.46 3.34 5.40
CA ILE A 58 2.87 3.45 4.00
C ILE A 58 2.50 4.81 3.39
N VAL A 59 1.28 5.29 3.64
CA VAL A 59 0.82 6.59 3.10
C VAL A 59 1.64 7.76 3.65
N PRO A 60 1.82 7.91 4.98
CA PRO A 60 2.69 8.96 5.51
C PRO A 60 4.14 8.82 5.07
N GLY A 61 4.67 7.59 4.97
CA GLY A 61 6.03 7.34 4.48
C GLY A 61 6.24 7.84 3.05
N GLN A 62 5.28 7.57 2.16
CA GLN A 62 5.29 8.08 0.78
C GLN A 62 5.16 9.61 0.71
N VAL A 63 4.27 10.20 1.52
CA VAL A 63 4.12 11.67 1.61
C VAL A 63 5.36 12.35 2.22
N PHE A 64 6.08 11.66 3.11
CA PHE A 64 7.37 12.14 3.61
C PHE A 64 8.44 12.06 2.52
N MET A 65 8.50 10.94 1.78
CA MET A 65 9.45 10.71 0.71
C MET A 65 9.30 11.71 -0.43
N SER A 66 8.06 12.11 -0.77
CA SER A 66 7.79 13.11 -1.80
C SER A 66 8.41 14.48 -1.50
N LYS A 67 8.69 14.76 -0.22
CA LYS A 67 9.29 16.03 0.24
C LYS A 67 10.80 15.97 0.40
N GLN A 68 11.43 14.81 0.19
CA GLN A 68 12.89 14.69 0.33
C GLN A 68 13.58 15.14 -0.97
N PRO A 69 14.32 16.25 -0.99
CA PRO A 69 14.93 16.78 -2.21
C PRO A 69 16.00 15.83 -2.75
N ASP A 70 16.81 15.23 -1.88
CA ASP A 70 17.99 14.45 -2.26
C ASP A 70 17.70 12.95 -2.44
N ALA A 71 16.48 12.50 -2.10
CA ALA A 71 16.11 11.10 -2.28
C ALA A 71 15.92 10.78 -3.76
N THR A 72 16.70 9.82 -4.27
CA THR A 72 16.64 9.33 -5.66
C THR A 72 16.23 7.86 -5.76
N ASN A 73 16.30 7.12 -4.65
CA ASN A 73 15.95 5.70 -4.58
C ASN A 73 15.05 5.44 -3.37
N ALA A 74 13.96 4.71 -3.56
CA ALA A 74 13.16 4.16 -2.47
C ALA A 74 13.05 2.65 -2.64
N ILE A 75 13.37 1.90 -1.59
CA ILE A 75 13.39 0.43 -1.62
C ILE A 75 12.31 -0.11 -0.69
N TRP A 76 11.41 -0.94 -1.23
CA TRP A 76 10.34 -1.60 -0.49
C TRP A 76 10.65 -3.09 -0.37
N TRP A 77 11.06 -3.53 0.83
CA TRP A 77 11.55 -4.90 1.07
C TRP A 77 10.59 -5.80 1.86
N LYS A 78 10.08 -5.33 3.00
CA LYS A 78 9.22 -6.14 3.87
C LYS A 78 7.74 -6.02 3.52
N THR A 79 7.40 -5.08 2.65
CA THR A 79 6.04 -4.78 2.23
C THR A 79 6.01 -4.61 0.72
N TYR A 80 4.84 -4.82 0.12
CA TYR A 80 4.59 -4.43 -1.27
C TYR A 80 4.88 -2.95 -1.48
N SER A 81 5.37 -2.61 -2.67
CA SER A 81 5.54 -1.22 -3.06
C SER A 81 4.19 -0.50 -3.11
N PRO A 82 4.10 0.73 -2.56
CA PRO A 82 2.88 1.51 -2.63
C PRO A 82 2.71 2.20 -3.97
N PRO A 83 1.51 2.75 -4.24
CA PRO A 83 1.27 3.50 -5.44
C PRO A 83 2.19 4.74 -5.55
N ILE A 84 2.96 4.80 -6.63
CA ILE A 84 3.95 5.87 -6.87
C ILE A 84 3.31 7.25 -7.10
N TRP A 85 2.00 7.35 -7.37
CA TRP A 85 1.33 8.65 -7.51
C TRP A 85 1.32 9.44 -6.20
N LEU A 86 1.46 8.77 -5.04
CA LEU A 86 1.62 9.43 -3.73
C LEU A 86 2.93 10.23 -3.62
N LEU A 87 3.88 10.00 -4.52
CA LEU A 87 5.12 10.77 -4.61
C LEU A 87 4.92 12.17 -5.20
N ASN A 88 3.73 12.50 -5.71
CA ASN A 88 3.37 13.86 -6.16
C ASN A 88 4.42 14.50 -7.10
N GLY A 89 4.80 13.81 -8.17
CA GLY A 89 5.81 14.26 -9.15
C GLY A 89 7.24 13.88 -8.77
N LYS A 90 7.54 13.57 -7.50
CA LYS A 90 8.87 13.09 -7.10
C LYS A 90 9.26 11.78 -7.80
N ASN A 91 8.28 10.98 -8.24
CA ASN A 91 8.47 9.77 -9.03
C ASN A 91 9.14 10.00 -10.40
N GLU A 92 9.28 11.25 -10.87
CA GLU A 92 10.05 11.57 -12.09
C GLU A 92 11.56 11.44 -11.87
N VAL A 93 12.02 11.60 -10.63
CA VAL A 93 13.45 11.58 -10.25
C VAL A 93 13.77 10.52 -9.20
N LEU A 94 12.76 10.02 -8.49
CA LEU A 94 12.89 8.97 -7.49
C LEU A 94 12.45 7.63 -8.08
N THR A 95 13.41 6.70 -8.15
CA THR A 95 13.17 5.33 -8.60
C THR A 95 12.70 4.49 -7.43
N THR A 96 11.55 3.83 -7.60
CA THR A 96 11.00 2.89 -6.61
C THR A 96 11.40 1.47 -6.98
N HIS A 97 12.08 0.78 -6.07
CA HIS A 97 12.52 -0.60 -6.20
C HIS A 97 11.61 -1.50 -5.37
N ASP A 98 10.86 -2.38 -6.04
CA ASP A 98 10.07 -3.42 -5.38
C ASP A 98 10.91 -4.70 -5.26
N VAL A 99 11.35 -4.97 -4.04
CA VAL A 99 12.21 -6.12 -3.71
C VAL A 99 11.56 -6.98 -2.64
N MET A 100 10.22 -7.02 -2.63
CA MET A 100 9.49 -7.74 -1.61
C MET A 100 9.89 -9.23 -1.57
N GLY A 101 10.32 -9.68 -0.40
CA GLY A 101 10.72 -11.09 -0.19
C GLY A 101 12.12 -11.45 -0.67
N LEU A 102 12.91 -10.47 -1.14
CA LEU A 102 14.34 -10.66 -1.42
C LEU A 102 15.06 -11.12 -0.15
N ASP A 103 16.05 -12.01 -0.28
CA ASP A 103 16.86 -12.40 0.87
C ASP A 103 17.75 -11.24 1.35
N GLY A 104 18.19 -11.31 2.60
CA GLY A 104 18.93 -10.21 3.23
C GLY A 104 20.27 -9.91 2.57
N GLU A 105 20.99 -10.94 2.11
CA GLU A 105 22.32 -10.76 1.48
C GLU A 105 22.18 -10.11 0.10
N SER A 106 21.21 -10.57 -0.69
CA SER A 106 20.88 -9.97 -1.98
C SER A 106 20.39 -8.53 -1.83
N LEU A 107 19.62 -8.21 -0.77
CA LEU A 107 19.24 -6.83 -0.50
C LEU A 107 20.47 -5.96 -0.18
N LEU A 108 21.37 -6.44 0.67
CA LEU A 108 22.58 -5.70 1.02
C LEU A 108 23.45 -5.43 -0.22
N LYS A 109 23.53 -6.41 -1.13
CA LYS A 109 24.21 -6.23 -2.42
C LYS A 109 23.58 -5.11 -3.26
N GLN A 110 22.25 -5.09 -3.40
CA GLN A 110 21.57 -4.01 -4.12
C GLN A 110 21.75 -2.65 -3.44
N LEU A 111 21.70 -2.61 -2.11
CA LEU A 111 21.96 -1.38 -1.35
C LEU A 111 23.39 -0.87 -1.59
N ALA A 112 24.38 -1.76 -1.65
CA ALA A 112 25.76 -1.39 -1.93
C ALA A 112 25.92 -0.82 -3.35
N ASP A 113 25.24 -1.41 -4.34
CA ASP A 113 25.27 -0.91 -5.72
C ASP A 113 24.59 0.47 -5.88
N LEU A 114 23.56 0.75 -5.07
CA LEU A 114 22.79 1.99 -5.12
C LEU A 114 23.34 3.10 -4.19
N ALA A 115 24.09 2.74 -3.16
CA ALA A 115 24.63 3.68 -2.20
C ALA A 115 25.74 4.51 -2.85
N THR A 116 25.58 5.83 -2.86
CA THR A 116 26.58 6.78 -3.39
C THR A 116 27.73 7.04 -2.41
N CYS A 117 27.85 6.24 -1.35
CA CYS A 117 28.75 6.50 -0.24
C CYS A 117 30.04 5.67 -0.35
N ASP A 118 31.12 6.32 -0.76
CA ASP A 118 32.47 6.09 -0.21
C ASP A 118 32.96 7.28 0.64
N THR A 119 32.21 8.39 0.69
CA THR A 119 32.56 9.57 1.52
C THR A 119 31.35 10.08 2.33
N PRO A 120 31.49 10.23 3.66
CA PRO A 120 30.42 10.75 4.50
C PRO A 120 30.11 12.21 4.17
N ALA A 121 28.86 12.60 4.38
CA ALA A 121 28.33 13.93 4.03
C ALA A 121 29.05 15.11 4.74
N ASP A 122 29.79 14.84 5.82
CA ASP A 122 30.60 15.82 6.56
C ASP A 122 31.93 16.18 5.87
N ARG A 123 32.32 15.46 4.80
CA ARG A 123 33.55 15.69 4.02
C ARG A 123 33.32 16.11 2.57
N ARG A 124 32.11 16.55 2.23
CA ARG A 124 31.85 17.20 0.94
C ARG A 124 32.24 18.68 1.10
N ASN A 125 33.44 19.02 0.61
CA ASN A 125 34.01 20.38 0.63
C ASN A 125 33.04 21.43 0.11
#